data_AF-A0A7W1FWT0-F1
#
_entry.id   AF-A0A7W1FWT0-F1
#
_cell.length_a   1.000
_cell.length_b   1.000
_cell.length_c   1.000
_cell.angle_alpha   90.00
_cell.angle_beta   90.00
_cell.angle_gamma   90.00
#
_symmetry.space_group_name_H-M   'P 1'
#
loop_
_entity.id
_entity.type
_entity.pdbx_description
1 polymer ?
#
loop_
_entity_poly.entity_id
_entity_poly.type
_entity_poly.pdbx_seq_one_letter_code
_entity_poly.pdbx_strand_id
1 'polypeptide(L)'
;MKNFKYFIFAISITIFSQNTFACSIFYYIDSKTGKIYFVNNEDYWYDVKPYIQIIPSSKNEFGRIWYGWKNFGQGGVNEKGLVLDGAVTPEQKIPTGYSEPKKKNITDEILAKCSTVDEAVQYLEEKKIALKNAHIFLGDKNGKAVIVEWVNGIKRMVTIKNNRLIATNFNLSDTIHTETCWRYSVINKGLDDLDAKNMEDAIDLKVIGNVIGKAVQLPQSNSTG
;
A
#
# COMPACT_ATOMS: atom_id res chain seq x y z
N MET A 1 -6.26 21.96 -57.62
CA MET A 1 -6.85 20.98 -56.67
C MET A 1 -5.84 19.90 -56.26
N LYS A 2 -4.73 20.30 -55.64
CA LYS A 2 -3.73 19.40 -55.04
C LYS A 2 -3.14 20.25 -53.92
N ASN A 3 -3.69 20.15 -52.71
CA ASN A 3 -3.10 20.65 -51.45
C ASN A 3 -4.00 20.34 -50.23
N PHE A 4 -4.89 19.34 -50.32
CA PHE A 4 -5.79 18.97 -49.22
C PHE A 4 -5.54 17.56 -48.67
N LYS A 5 -4.46 16.88 -49.11
CA LYS A 5 -4.16 15.49 -48.70
C LYS A 5 -3.19 15.38 -47.53
N TYR A 6 -2.56 16.47 -47.09
CA TYR A 6 -1.62 16.45 -45.96
C TYR A 6 -2.22 16.97 -44.64
N PHE A 7 -3.53 17.17 -44.58
CA PHE A 7 -4.20 17.63 -43.35
C PHE A 7 -4.73 16.50 -42.46
N ILE A 8 -4.56 15.23 -42.86
CA ILE A 8 -4.99 14.05 -42.08
C ILE A 8 -3.76 13.22 -41.67
N PHE A 9 -2.74 13.88 -41.13
CA PHE A 9 -1.67 13.22 -40.38
C PHE A 9 -1.32 14.01 -39.12
N ALA A 10 -2.33 14.62 -38.50
CA ALA A 10 -2.29 15.01 -37.11
C ALA A 10 -3.13 13.99 -36.33
N ILE A 11 -2.73 12.70 -36.38
CA ILE A 11 -3.24 11.73 -35.42
C ILE A 11 -2.69 12.16 -34.08
N SER A 12 -3.63 12.69 -33.31
CA SER A 12 -3.58 13.05 -31.92
C SER A 12 -2.85 11.97 -31.14
N ILE A 13 -1.56 12.19 -30.88
CA ILE A 13 -0.90 11.60 -29.72
C ILE A 13 -1.43 12.38 -28.52
N THR A 14 -2.70 12.16 -28.19
CA THR A 14 -3.20 12.41 -26.85
C THR A 14 -2.52 11.34 -26.00
N ILE A 15 -1.33 11.68 -25.50
CA ILE A 15 -0.77 11.02 -24.34
C ILE A 15 -1.83 11.22 -23.26
N PHE A 16 -2.67 10.21 -23.05
CA PHE A 16 -3.49 10.15 -21.86
C PHE A 16 -2.49 10.15 -20.72
N SER A 17 -2.33 11.31 -20.06
CA SER A 17 -1.66 11.39 -18.78
C SER A 17 -2.54 10.64 -17.79
N GLN A 18 -2.38 9.32 -17.76
CA GLN A 18 -2.85 8.53 -16.64
C GLN A 18 -2.11 9.10 -15.43
N ASN A 19 -2.84 9.69 -14.48
CA ASN A 19 -2.27 10.06 -13.20
C ASN A 19 -1.86 8.76 -12.52
N THR A 20 -0.60 8.37 -12.70
CA THR A 20 -0.08 7.14 -12.11
C THR A 20 0.28 7.42 -10.66
N PHE A 21 -0.63 7.12 -9.75
CA PHE A 21 -0.25 6.87 -8.36
C PHE A 21 0.58 5.58 -8.34
N ALA A 22 1.73 5.60 -7.68
CA ALA A 22 2.70 4.50 -7.75
C ALA A 22 3.18 3.97 -6.39
N CYS A 23 2.36 4.13 -5.35
CA CYS A 23 2.63 3.56 -4.04
C CYS A 23 2.74 2.03 -4.07
N SER A 24 3.69 1.50 -3.33
CA SER A 24 3.94 0.07 -3.21
C SER A 24 4.15 -0.26 -1.73
N ILE A 25 3.53 -1.34 -1.25
CA ILE A 25 3.58 -1.74 0.16
C ILE A 25 3.75 -3.26 0.21
N PHE A 26 4.57 -3.78 1.09
CA PHE A 26 4.54 -5.19 1.44
C PHE A 26 4.79 -5.45 2.91
N TYR A 27 4.26 -6.56 3.35
CA TYR A 27 4.52 -7.19 4.63
C TYR A 27 5.22 -8.52 4.35
N TYR A 28 6.33 -8.79 5.01
CA TYR A 28 7.16 -9.97 4.79
C TYR A 28 7.65 -10.54 6.12
N ILE A 29 7.55 -11.86 6.29
CA ILE A 29 8.08 -12.60 7.43
C ILE A 29 9.25 -13.43 6.92
N ASP A 30 10.44 -13.16 7.44
CA ASP A 30 11.60 -14.01 7.20
C ASP A 30 11.36 -15.37 7.90
N SER A 31 11.10 -16.40 7.10
CA SER A 31 10.80 -17.75 7.59
C SER A 31 11.92 -18.37 8.43
N LYS A 32 13.16 -17.89 8.30
CA LYS A 32 14.31 -18.41 9.04
C LYS A 32 14.45 -17.76 10.41
N THR A 33 14.28 -16.45 10.48
CA THR A 33 14.53 -15.68 11.71
C THR A 33 13.26 -15.29 12.46
N GLY A 34 12.10 -15.40 11.82
CA GLY A 34 10.82 -14.90 12.33
C GLY A 34 10.73 -13.37 12.33
N LYS A 35 11.73 -12.65 11.79
CA LYS A 35 11.68 -11.19 11.68
C LYS A 35 10.59 -10.76 10.71
N ILE A 36 9.89 -9.69 11.08
CA ILE A 36 8.79 -9.13 10.32
C ILE A 36 9.21 -7.76 9.78
N TYR A 37 8.91 -7.53 8.50
CA TYR A 37 9.19 -6.29 7.81
C TYR A 37 7.89 -5.76 7.20
N PHE A 38 7.59 -4.49 7.49
CA PHE A 38 6.56 -3.73 6.82
C PHE A 38 7.25 -2.60 6.08
N VAL A 39 7.14 -2.61 4.75
CA VAL A 39 7.97 -1.80 3.87
C VAL A 39 7.08 -1.14 2.84
N ASN A 40 7.25 0.16 2.65
CA ASN A 40 6.45 0.94 1.73
C ASN A 40 7.27 1.98 0.96
N ASN A 41 6.71 2.41 -0.16
CA ASN A 41 7.14 3.53 -0.98
C ASN A 41 5.90 4.36 -1.32
N GLU A 42 6.05 5.67 -1.27
CA GLU A 42 4.98 6.63 -1.51
C GLU A 42 5.31 7.54 -2.67
N ASP A 43 4.60 7.34 -3.78
CA ASP A 43 4.74 8.15 -4.98
C ASP A 43 3.57 9.14 -5.05
N TYR A 44 3.82 10.33 -4.49
CA TYR A 44 2.86 11.42 -4.43
C TYR A 44 3.49 12.74 -4.94
N TRP A 45 2.64 13.68 -5.33
CA TRP A 45 3.06 14.98 -5.86
C TRP A 45 3.83 15.81 -4.81
N TYR A 46 4.86 16.53 -5.26
CA TYR A 46 5.71 17.39 -4.42
C TYR A 46 5.02 18.65 -3.86
N ASP A 47 3.73 18.86 -4.15
CA ASP A 47 2.97 20.03 -3.71
C ASP A 47 2.40 19.89 -2.27
N VAL A 48 2.61 18.74 -1.64
CA VAL A 48 2.30 18.52 -0.22
C VAL A 48 3.50 18.84 0.67
N LYS A 49 3.23 19.23 1.92
CA LYS A 49 4.24 19.38 2.98
C LYS A 49 4.13 18.18 3.92
N PRO A 50 4.81 17.05 3.61
CA PRO A 50 4.74 15.88 4.47
C PRO A 50 5.49 16.14 5.77
N TYR A 51 5.03 15.51 6.83
CA TYR A 51 5.67 15.51 8.14
C TYR A 51 5.56 14.13 8.79
N ILE A 52 6.46 13.88 9.74
CA ILE A 52 6.37 12.75 10.65
C ILE A 52 5.80 13.27 11.96
N GLN A 53 4.74 12.64 12.43
CA GLN A 53 4.16 12.89 13.74
C GLN A 53 4.65 11.82 14.70
N ILE A 54 5.19 12.25 15.84
CA ILE A 54 5.59 11.37 16.94
C ILE A 54 4.72 11.72 18.14
N ILE A 55 3.99 10.75 18.67
CA ILE A 55 3.06 10.95 19.78
C ILE A 55 3.40 9.94 20.87
N PRO A 56 3.78 10.39 22.08
CA PRO A 56 4.06 9.49 23.19
C PRO A 56 2.78 8.81 23.69
N SER A 57 2.94 7.66 24.34
CA SER A 57 1.83 6.94 24.97
C SER A 57 1.16 7.79 26.06
N SER A 58 -0.15 7.63 26.22
CA SER A 58 -0.91 8.22 27.33
C SER A 58 -1.74 7.14 28.04
N LYS A 59 -2.50 7.51 29.07
CA LYS A 59 -3.29 6.55 29.86
C LYS A 59 -4.21 5.67 29.01
N ASN A 60 -4.76 6.20 27.91
CA ASN A 60 -5.76 5.54 27.08
C ASN A 60 -5.35 5.40 25.60
N GLU A 61 -4.13 5.80 25.24
CA GLU A 61 -3.66 5.76 23.86
C GLU A 61 -2.22 5.24 23.77
N PHE A 62 -1.96 4.43 22.75
CA PHE A 62 -0.64 3.94 22.44
C PHE A 62 0.26 5.03 21.87
N GLY A 63 1.54 4.95 22.23
CA GLY A 63 2.60 5.70 21.58
C GLY A 63 2.72 5.28 20.11
N ARG A 64 2.88 6.23 19.21
CA ARG A 64 2.80 6.00 17.76
C ARG A 64 3.63 7.00 16.96
N ILE A 65 4.05 6.53 15.79
CA ILE A 65 4.70 7.33 14.76
C ILE A 65 3.94 7.11 13.48
N TRP A 66 3.60 8.18 12.77
CA TRP A 66 3.03 8.10 11.43
C TRP A 66 3.53 9.26 10.59
N TYR A 67 3.57 9.08 9.28
CA TYR A 67 3.89 10.12 8.32
C TYR A 67 2.64 10.49 7.53
N GLY A 68 2.57 11.75 7.09
CA GLY A 68 1.38 12.26 6.41
C GLY A 68 1.43 13.75 6.16
N TRP A 69 0.29 14.35 5.83
CA TRP A 69 0.16 15.80 5.55
C TRP A 69 -1.23 16.29 5.93
N LYS A 70 -1.39 17.59 6.25
CA LYS A 70 -2.70 18.22 6.52
C LYS A 70 -3.62 17.43 7.48
N ASN A 71 -3.06 16.84 8.55
CA ASN A 71 -3.76 15.96 9.50
C ASN A 71 -4.38 14.69 8.86
N PHE A 72 -3.77 14.19 7.79
CA PHE A 72 -4.03 12.88 7.21
C PHE A 72 -2.77 12.04 7.38
N GLY A 73 -2.85 10.95 8.14
CA GLY A 73 -1.77 9.97 8.26
C GLY A 73 -1.85 8.97 7.11
N GLN A 74 -0.80 8.89 6.30
CA GLN A 74 -0.72 7.97 5.17
C GLN A 74 -0.36 6.56 5.68
N GLY A 75 0.69 6.46 6.48
CA GLY A 75 1.10 5.21 7.12
C GLY A 75 1.87 5.41 8.42
N GLY A 76 2.00 4.37 9.23
CA GLY A 76 2.66 4.44 10.52
C GLY A 76 2.67 3.14 11.31
N VAL A 77 3.19 3.23 12.54
CA VAL A 77 3.39 2.14 13.49
C VAL A 77 3.11 2.62 14.92
N ASN A 78 2.61 1.73 15.78
CA ASN A 78 2.49 1.99 17.22
C ASN A 78 3.39 1.09 18.07
N GLU A 79 3.49 1.42 19.37
CA GLU A 79 4.30 0.67 20.35
C GLU A 79 3.88 -0.80 20.54
N LYS A 80 2.67 -1.18 20.10
CA LYS A 80 2.20 -2.57 20.13
C LYS A 80 2.65 -3.37 18.90
N GLY A 81 3.26 -2.71 17.92
CA GLY A 81 3.73 -3.31 16.68
C GLY A 81 2.63 -3.45 15.63
N LEU A 82 1.52 -2.72 15.77
CA LEU A 82 0.52 -2.56 14.70
C LEU A 82 1.08 -1.56 13.68
N VAL A 83 1.03 -1.94 12.41
CA VAL A 83 1.40 -1.09 11.26
C VAL A 83 0.19 -0.89 10.36
N LEU A 84 0.11 0.28 9.76
CA LEU A 84 -0.93 0.66 8.81
C LEU A 84 -0.33 1.47 7.67
N ASP A 85 -0.77 1.20 6.45
CA ASP A 85 -0.57 2.05 5.27
C ASP A 85 -1.72 1.85 4.27
N GLY A 86 -1.74 2.55 3.14
CA GLY A 86 -2.72 2.33 2.07
C GLY A 86 -2.31 2.89 0.73
N ALA A 87 -2.51 2.14 -0.36
CA ALA A 87 -2.34 2.66 -1.71
C ALA A 87 -3.69 3.06 -2.33
N VAL A 88 -3.66 4.10 -3.17
CA VAL A 88 -4.80 4.50 -4.01
C VAL A 88 -5.12 3.38 -4.99
N THR A 89 -6.39 2.99 -5.11
CA THR A 89 -6.90 1.99 -6.06
C THR A 89 -7.89 2.64 -7.03
N PRO A 90 -8.31 1.95 -8.12
CA PRO A 90 -9.45 2.41 -8.91
C PRO A 90 -10.67 2.70 -8.04
N GLU A 91 -11.51 3.64 -8.48
CA GLU A 91 -12.71 4.01 -7.74
C GLU A 91 -13.74 2.87 -7.78
N GLN A 92 -14.30 2.58 -6.62
CA GLN A 92 -15.22 1.48 -6.35
C GLN A 92 -16.45 1.99 -5.61
N LYS A 93 -17.53 1.19 -5.66
CA LYS A 93 -18.70 1.42 -4.79
C LYS A 93 -18.38 0.97 -3.37
N ILE A 94 -18.70 1.80 -2.39
CA ILE A 94 -18.65 1.40 -0.97
C ILE A 94 -19.95 0.68 -0.56
N PRO A 95 -19.91 -0.22 0.45
CA PRO A 95 -21.11 -0.92 0.92
C PRO A 95 -22.16 0.02 1.52
N THR A 96 -23.43 -0.37 1.42
CA THR A 96 -24.54 0.37 2.05
C THR A 96 -24.33 0.49 3.57
N GLY A 97 -24.52 1.68 4.12
CA GLY A 97 -24.34 1.96 5.54
C GLY A 97 -22.89 2.28 5.94
N TYR A 98 -21.95 2.25 5.00
CA TYR A 98 -20.57 2.67 5.20
C TYR A 98 -20.31 4.05 4.60
N SER A 99 -19.26 4.73 5.09
CA SER A 99 -18.84 6.02 4.56
C SER A 99 -17.34 6.22 4.67
N GLU A 100 -16.80 7.08 3.81
CA GLU A 100 -15.43 7.57 3.96
C GLU A 100 -15.28 8.39 5.25
N PRO A 101 -14.10 8.34 5.91
CA PRO A 101 -13.88 9.06 7.16
C PRO A 101 -13.86 10.57 6.91
N LYS A 102 -14.98 11.25 7.20
CA LYS A 102 -15.10 12.69 7.01
C LYS A 102 -14.15 13.46 7.94
N LYS A 103 -13.05 14.00 7.39
CA LYS A 103 -12.06 14.86 8.07
C LYS A 103 -11.37 14.24 9.30
N LYS A 104 -11.40 12.90 9.44
CA LYS A 104 -10.75 12.19 10.54
C LYS A 104 -9.44 11.58 10.07
N ASN A 105 -8.43 11.65 10.92
CA ASN A 105 -7.17 10.95 10.72
C ASN A 105 -7.34 9.50 11.20
N ILE A 106 -7.85 8.62 10.35
CA ILE A 106 -8.12 7.23 10.73
C ILE A 106 -6.85 6.47 11.13
N THR A 107 -5.72 6.81 10.50
CA THR A 107 -4.41 6.24 10.82
C THR A 107 -4.01 6.57 12.24
N ASP A 108 -4.15 7.84 12.63
CA ASP A 108 -3.90 8.26 14.01
C ASP A 108 -4.85 7.56 15.00
N GLU A 109 -6.15 7.51 14.69
CA GLU A 109 -7.15 6.88 15.56
C GLU A 109 -6.92 5.36 15.75
N ILE A 110 -6.60 4.64 14.67
CA ILE A 110 -6.31 3.20 14.71
C ILE A 110 -5.01 2.95 15.48
N LEU A 111 -3.94 3.67 15.15
CA LEU A 111 -2.65 3.49 15.83
C LEU A 111 -2.71 3.89 17.31
N ALA A 112 -3.58 4.83 17.69
CA ALA A 112 -3.80 5.21 19.08
C ALA A 112 -4.53 4.15 19.91
N LYS A 113 -5.43 3.36 19.30
CA LYS A 113 -6.43 2.55 20.04
C LYS A 113 -6.33 1.05 19.81
N CYS A 114 -5.74 0.60 18.70
CA CYS A 114 -5.70 -0.80 18.32
C CYS A 114 -4.29 -1.38 18.52
N SER A 115 -4.21 -2.59 19.07
CA SER A 115 -2.97 -3.32 19.34
C SER A 115 -2.65 -4.37 18.28
N THR A 116 -3.67 -4.84 17.55
CA THR A 116 -3.59 -5.98 16.62
C THR A 116 -4.34 -5.68 15.33
N VAL A 117 -4.06 -6.47 14.28
CA VAL A 117 -4.81 -6.40 13.02
C VAL A 117 -6.31 -6.62 13.25
N ASP A 118 -6.70 -7.54 14.13
CA ASP A 118 -8.10 -7.83 14.41
C ASP A 118 -8.83 -6.64 15.03
N GLU A 119 -8.21 -5.98 16.02
CA GLU A 119 -8.77 -4.78 16.62
C GLU A 119 -8.91 -3.64 15.60
N ALA A 120 -7.96 -3.49 14.68
CA ALA A 120 -8.03 -2.49 13.62
C ALA A 120 -9.15 -2.79 12.60
N VAL A 121 -9.31 -4.06 12.20
CA VAL A 121 -10.43 -4.48 11.33
C VAL A 121 -11.78 -4.27 12.02
N GLN A 122 -11.86 -4.59 13.32
CA GLN A 122 -13.06 -4.35 14.13
C GLN A 122 -13.36 -2.85 14.24
N TYR A 123 -12.34 -2.00 14.43
CA TYR A 123 -12.50 -0.55 14.45
C TYR A 123 -13.16 -0.04 13.17
N LEU A 124 -12.69 -0.50 11.99
CA LEU A 124 -13.27 -0.12 10.70
C LEU A 124 -14.75 -0.55 10.58
N GLU A 125 -15.08 -1.75 11.07
CA GLU A 125 -16.45 -2.27 11.08
C GLU A 125 -17.38 -1.48 12.01
N GLU A 126 -16.95 -1.20 13.24
CA GLU A 126 -17.72 -0.46 14.24
C GLU A 126 -17.97 0.98 13.80
N LYS A 127 -16.98 1.62 13.19
CA LYS A 127 -17.10 2.98 12.65
C LYS A 127 -17.77 3.03 11.28
N LYS A 128 -18.08 1.88 10.67
CA LYS A 128 -18.63 1.76 9.31
C LYS A 128 -17.80 2.54 8.28
N ILE A 129 -16.48 2.39 8.38
CA ILE A 129 -15.51 3.05 7.49
C ILE A 129 -15.33 2.21 6.23
N ALA A 130 -15.45 2.86 5.08
CA ALA A 130 -15.07 2.30 3.78
C ALA A 130 -14.40 3.36 2.92
N LEU A 131 -13.39 2.96 2.13
CA LEU A 131 -12.72 3.83 1.18
C LEU A 131 -13.15 3.46 -0.24
N LYS A 132 -13.43 4.47 -1.06
CA LYS A 132 -13.88 4.25 -2.43
C LYS A 132 -12.73 4.08 -3.41
N ASN A 133 -11.55 4.63 -3.13
CA ASN A 133 -10.42 4.71 -4.05
C ASN A 133 -9.09 4.36 -3.37
N ALA A 134 -9.14 3.56 -2.31
CA ALA A 134 -7.96 3.08 -1.63
C ALA A 134 -8.27 1.76 -0.93
N HIS A 135 -7.23 0.97 -0.69
CA HIS A 135 -7.28 -0.11 0.28
C HIS A 135 -6.49 0.25 1.54
N ILE A 136 -6.76 -0.46 2.63
CA ILE A 136 -6.02 -0.29 3.89
C ILE A 136 -5.19 -1.55 4.11
N PHE A 137 -3.88 -1.41 4.19
CA PHE A 137 -2.95 -2.47 4.54
C PHE A 137 -2.68 -2.41 6.04
N LEU A 138 -2.99 -3.49 6.75
CA LEU A 138 -2.72 -3.67 8.16
C LEU A 138 -1.75 -4.84 8.36
N GLY A 139 -0.83 -4.69 9.30
CA GLY A 139 0.06 -5.76 9.76
C GLY A 139 0.30 -5.64 11.26
N ASP A 140 0.64 -6.74 11.94
CA ASP A 140 1.07 -6.69 13.34
C ASP A 140 2.31 -7.54 13.63
N LYS A 141 2.90 -7.37 14.81
CA LYS A 141 4.08 -8.12 15.24
C LYS A 141 3.86 -9.62 15.43
N ASN A 142 2.61 -10.12 15.37
CA ASN A 142 2.29 -11.53 15.55
C ASN A 142 2.29 -12.30 14.21
N GLY A 143 2.71 -11.66 13.12
CA GLY A 143 2.72 -12.28 11.78
C GLY A 143 1.40 -12.17 11.04
N LYS A 144 0.41 -11.43 11.57
CA LYS A 144 -0.87 -11.24 10.90
C LYS A 144 -0.79 -10.01 10.01
N ALA A 145 -1.24 -10.14 8.76
CA ALA A 145 -1.44 -9.01 7.86
C ALA A 145 -2.67 -9.22 6.98
N VAL A 146 -3.35 -8.12 6.68
CA VAL A 146 -4.57 -8.09 5.86
C VAL A 146 -4.64 -6.78 5.07
N ILE A 147 -5.13 -6.88 3.85
CA ILE A 147 -5.56 -5.73 3.06
C ILE A 147 -7.09 -5.72 3.07
N VAL A 148 -7.67 -4.60 3.51
CA VAL A 148 -9.12 -4.36 3.50
C VAL A 148 -9.45 -3.52 2.27
N GLU A 149 -10.31 -4.06 1.41
CA GLU A 149 -10.72 -3.44 0.15
C GLU A 149 -12.24 -3.41 0.05
N TRP A 150 -12.77 -2.53 -0.79
CA TRP A 150 -14.20 -2.46 -1.09
C TRP A 150 -14.38 -2.55 -2.60
N VAL A 151 -14.73 -3.74 -3.08
CA VAL A 151 -14.88 -4.01 -4.51
C VAL A 151 -16.36 -4.25 -4.80
N ASN A 152 -16.91 -3.51 -5.76
CA ASN A 152 -18.33 -3.63 -6.16
C ASN A 152 -19.32 -3.54 -4.99
N GLY A 153 -19.07 -2.68 -3.99
CA GLY A 153 -19.95 -2.49 -2.84
C GLY A 153 -19.81 -3.58 -1.77
N ILE A 154 -18.80 -4.44 -1.85
CA ILE A 154 -18.57 -5.54 -0.92
C ILE A 154 -17.20 -5.37 -0.26
N LYS A 155 -17.15 -5.43 1.08
CA LYS A 155 -15.89 -5.50 1.83
C LYS A 155 -15.19 -6.82 1.52
N ARG A 156 -13.94 -6.75 1.08
CA ARG A 156 -13.05 -7.89 0.83
C ARG A 156 -11.84 -7.79 1.75
N MET A 157 -11.35 -8.94 2.19
CA MET A 157 -10.15 -9.04 2.99
C MET A 157 -9.18 -9.99 2.29
N VAL A 158 -8.00 -9.49 1.95
CA VAL A 158 -6.91 -10.29 1.39
C VAL A 158 -5.88 -10.50 2.49
N THR A 159 -5.79 -11.73 2.99
CA THR A 159 -4.87 -12.08 4.07
C THR A 159 -3.51 -12.48 3.52
N ILE A 160 -2.47 -12.31 4.35
CA ILE A 160 -1.13 -12.82 4.11
C ILE A 160 -1.13 -14.29 3.67
N LYS A 161 -0.24 -14.63 2.73
CA LYS A 161 0.00 -16.01 2.25
C LYS A 161 1.49 -16.22 2.03
N ASN A 162 2.00 -17.42 2.33
CA ASN A 162 3.41 -17.77 2.14
C ASN A 162 4.35 -16.71 2.75
N ASN A 163 4.07 -16.31 3.99
CA ASN A 163 4.84 -15.32 4.74
C ASN A 163 4.94 -13.91 4.11
N ARG A 164 4.08 -13.59 3.14
CA ARG A 164 4.10 -12.27 2.50
C ARG A 164 2.72 -11.77 2.07
N LEU A 165 2.58 -10.46 2.01
CA LEU A 165 1.40 -9.77 1.46
C LEU A 165 1.89 -8.50 0.78
N ILE A 166 1.43 -8.24 -0.43
CA ILE A 166 1.90 -7.14 -1.27
C ILE A 166 0.70 -6.34 -1.73
N ALA A 167 0.83 -5.03 -1.79
CA ALA A 167 -0.14 -4.09 -2.33
C ALA A 167 0.56 -3.10 -3.26
N THR A 168 -0.14 -2.74 -4.33
CA THR A 168 0.14 -1.53 -5.13
C THR A 168 -1.19 -0.86 -5.44
N ASN A 169 -1.28 -0.09 -6.52
CA ASN A 169 -2.43 0.77 -6.80
C ASN A 169 -3.63 0.08 -7.49
N PHE A 170 -3.92 -1.17 -7.13
CA PHE A 170 -5.09 -1.91 -7.61
C PHE A 170 -5.69 -2.76 -6.50
N ASN A 171 -6.96 -3.12 -6.64
CA ASN A 171 -7.63 -4.02 -5.71
C ASN A 171 -7.20 -5.46 -5.96
N LEU A 172 -6.62 -6.14 -4.99
CA LEU A 172 -6.18 -7.54 -5.11
C LEU A 172 -7.34 -8.53 -5.22
N SER A 173 -8.49 -8.15 -4.68
CA SER A 173 -9.73 -8.92 -4.82
C SER A 173 -10.44 -8.70 -6.17
N ASP A 174 -9.91 -7.80 -7.02
CA ASP A 174 -10.33 -7.59 -8.40
C ASP A 174 -9.15 -7.88 -9.35
N THR A 175 -9.09 -9.11 -9.86
CA THR A 175 -7.89 -9.66 -10.53
C THR A 175 -7.60 -9.04 -11.91
N ILE A 176 -8.47 -8.18 -12.44
CA ILE A 176 -8.33 -7.57 -13.77
C ILE A 176 -6.99 -6.82 -13.92
N HIS A 177 -6.49 -6.23 -12.83
CA HIS A 177 -5.29 -5.38 -12.87
C HIS A 177 -4.02 -6.06 -12.32
N THR A 178 -4.13 -7.23 -11.70
CA THR A 178 -2.97 -7.88 -11.05
C THR A 178 -1.87 -8.23 -12.04
N GLU A 179 -2.23 -8.73 -13.23
CA GLU A 179 -1.26 -9.18 -14.24
C GLU A 179 -0.58 -8.03 -14.99
N THR A 180 -1.10 -6.80 -14.88
CA THR A 180 -0.59 -5.64 -15.63
C THR A 180 0.33 -4.73 -14.81
N CYS A 181 0.42 -4.94 -13.50
CA CYS A 181 1.25 -4.11 -12.63
C CYS A 181 2.69 -4.62 -12.54
N TRP A 182 3.61 -3.98 -13.28
CA TRP A 182 5.03 -4.34 -13.26
C TRP A 182 5.67 -4.21 -11.86
N ARG A 183 5.30 -3.20 -11.07
CA ARG A 183 5.79 -3.01 -9.69
C ARG A 183 5.47 -4.19 -8.79
N TYR A 184 4.23 -4.67 -8.88
CA TYR A 184 3.78 -5.85 -8.13
C TYR A 184 4.60 -7.09 -8.52
N SER A 185 4.84 -7.30 -9.81
CA SER A 185 5.67 -8.40 -10.32
C SER A 185 7.13 -8.31 -9.84
N VAL A 186 7.74 -7.12 -9.91
CA VAL A 186 9.12 -6.88 -9.46
C VAL A 186 9.27 -7.12 -7.96
N ILE A 187 8.30 -6.71 -7.14
CA ILE A 187 8.32 -6.99 -5.70
C ILE A 187 8.20 -8.50 -5.44
N ASN A 188 7.27 -9.20 -6.11
CA ASN A 188 7.14 -10.65 -5.98
C ASN A 188 8.45 -11.36 -6.29
N LYS A 189 9.07 -11.04 -7.43
CA LYS A 189 10.36 -11.60 -7.82
C LYS A 189 11.45 -11.29 -6.80
N GLY A 190 11.51 -10.06 -6.29
CA GLY A 190 12.47 -9.68 -5.27
C GLY A 190 12.30 -10.47 -3.96
N LEU A 191 11.07 -10.74 -3.54
CA LEU A 191 10.79 -11.58 -2.37
C LEU A 191 11.05 -13.07 -2.65
N ASP A 192 10.79 -13.56 -3.87
CA ASP A 192 11.18 -14.92 -4.28
C ASP A 192 12.69 -15.12 -4.23
N ASP A 193 13.45 -14.13 -4.69
CA ASP A 193 14.91 -14.14 -4.59
C ASP A 193 15.38 -14.17 -3.13
N LEU A 194 14.65 -13.55 -2.19
CA LEU A 194 14.97 -13.62 -0.76
C LEU A 194 14.68 -15.00 -0.17
N ASP A 195 13.53 -15.59 -0.51
CA ASP A 195 13.12 -16.90 -0.04
C ASP A 195 14.00 -18.02 -0.60
N ALA A 196 14.43 -17.92 -1.86
CA ALA A 196 15.29 -18.91 -2.51
C ALA A 196 16.74 -18.85 -2.05
N LYS A 197 17.17 -17.71 -1.50
CA LYS A 197 18.55 -17.54 -1.03
C LYS A 197 18.75 -18.33 0.26
N ASN A 198 19.68 -19.29 0.22
CA ASN A 198 20.35 -19.83 1.39
C ASN A 198 21.32 -18.80 1.98
N MET A 199 20.82 -17.62 2.37
CA MET A 199 21.61 -16.67 3.16
C MET A 199 21.79 -17.27 4.56
N GLU A 200 23.05 -17.52 4.95
CA GLU A 200 23.46 -17.64 6.36
C GLU A 200 23.31 -16.29 7.08
N ASP A 201 23.38 -15.19 6.32
CA ASP A 201 23.21 -13.83 6.83
C ASP A 201 21.72 -13.47 6.99
N ALA A 202 21.38 -12.86 8.13
CA ALA A 202 20.04 -12.40 8.39
C ALA A 202 19.61 -11.30 7.40
N ILE A 203 18.35 -11.32 6.96
CA ILE A 203 17.76 -10.23 6.17
C ILE A 203 17.84 -8.94 7.00
N ASP A 204 18.47 -7.90 6.46
CA ASP A 204 18.57 -6.58 7.10
C ASP A 204 17.69 -5.55 6.37
N LEU A 205 17.67 -4.31 6.91
CA LEU A 205 16.89 -3.22 6.32
C LEU A 205 17.35 -2.84 4.91
N LYS A 206 18.63 -3.03 4.58
CA LYS A 206 19.19 -2.74 3.25
C LYS A 206 18.72 -3.78 2.24
N VAL A 207 18.78 -5.06 2.59
CA VAL A 207 18.34 -6.17 1.74
C VAL A 207 16.85 -6.05 1.45
N ILE A 208 16.01 -5.86 2.48
CA ILE A 208 14.56 -5.76 2.29
C ILE A 208 14.18 -4.45 1.57
N GLY A 209 14.87 -3.34 1.86
CA GLY A 209 14.67 -2.06 1.17
C GLY A 209 15.04 -2.10 -0.31
N ASN A 210 16.04 -2.90 -0.69
CA ASN A 210 16.39 -3.09 -2.10
C ASN A 210 15.32 -3.84 -2.90
N VAL A 211 14.42 -4.60 -2.24
CA VAL A 211 13.26 -5.20 -2.93
C VAL A 211 12.31 -4.11 -3.40
N ILE A 212 11.91 -3.21 -2.50
CA ILE A 212 10.98 -2.14 -2.86
C ILE A 212 11.62 -1.09 -3.76
N GLY A 213 12.92 -0.82 -3.61
CA GLY A 213 13.65 0.17 -4.42
C GLY A 213 13.59 -0.11 -5.92
N LYS A 214 13.48 -1.39 -6.33
CA LYS A 214 13.30 -1.79 -7.73
C LYS A 214 11.92 -1.41 -8.28
N ALA A 215 10.91 -1.24 -7.43
CA ALA A 215 9.56 -0.84 -7.81
C ALA A 215 9.41 0.69 -7.97
N VAL A 216 10.41 1.48 -7.55
CA VAL A 216 10.41 2.95 -7.63
C VAL A 216 11.21 3.46 -8.85
N GLN A 217 12.07 2.62 -9.42
CA GLN A 217 12.84 2.94 -10.62
C GLN A 217 12.04 2.56 -11.86
N LEU A 218 11.97 3.46 -12.86
CA LEU A 218 11.40 3.10 -14.16
C LEU A 218 12.12 1.86 -14.72
N PRO A 219 11.39 0.90 -15.32
CA PRO A 219 11.99 -0.27 -15.96
C PRO A 219 13.09 0.17 -16.92
N GLN A 220 14.28 -0.42 -16.79
CA GLN A 220 15.37 -0.11 -17.71
C GLN A 220 15.22 -0.99 -18.93
N SER A 221 15.20 -0.40 -20.12
CA SER A 221 14.96 -1.06 -21.41
C SER A 221 16.02 -2.09 -21.86
N ASN A 222 16.66 -2.83 -20.96
CA ASN A 222 17.44 -4.01 -21.27
C ASN A 222 16.54 -5.25 -21.27
N SER A 223 17.02 -6.35 -21.86
CA SER A 223 16.23 -7.53 -22.26
C SER A 223 15.62 -8.35 -21.10
N THR A 224 15.49 -7.76 -19.92
CA THR A 224 14.92 -8.34 -18.71
C THR A 224 13.84 -7.47 -18.05
N GLY A 225 13.51 -6.28 -18.59
CA GLY A 225 12.43 -5.42 -18.10
C GLY A 225 12.81 -3.95 -17.99
#